data_AF-A0A8H6S5Y8-F1
#
_entry.id   AF-A0A8H6S5Y8-F1
#
_cell.length_a   1.000
_cell.length_b   1.000
_cell.length_c   1.000
_cell.angle_alpha   90.00
_cell.angle_beta   90.00
_cell.angle_gamma   90.00
#
_symmetry.space_group_name_H-M   'P 1'
#
loop_
_entity.id
_entity.type
_entity.pdbx_description
1 polymer ?
#
loop_
_entity_poly.entity_id
_entity_poly.type
_entity_poly.pdbx_seq_one_letter_code
_entity_poly.pdbx_strand_id
1 'polypeptide(L)'
;MPKAKMNAHSVKEDESASGLSSYYNNKTTIIQAARVFNESPISPRKCRALLTHIVCLLYAGENFNTQEATTLFFGATKLLQHKDAALRQAVYLAIKELATTAESVIMLTSSIQKDIQPNAEVIYRPSAIRALCDIIDVR
;
A
#
# COMPACT_ATOMS: atom_id res chain seq x y z
N MET A 1 37.37 21.36 -38.39
CA MET A 1 37.09 21.73 -36.97
C MET A 1 35.83 22.58 -36.98
N PRO A 2 34.91 22.54 -35.98
CA PRO A 2 35.08 22.12 -34.59
C PRO A 2 34.15 20.98 -34.11
N LYS A 3 34.60 20.32 -33.04
CA LYS A 3 33.88 19.29 -32.28
C LYS A 3 32.93 19.99 -31.29
N ALA A 4 31.65 19.59 -31.25
CA ALA A 4 30.79 19.88 -30.12
C ALA A 4 30.80 18.67 -29.17
N LYS A 5 31.55 18.79 -28.07
CA LYS A 5 31.33 17.99 -26.86
C LYS A 5 30.08 18.53 -26.19
N MET A 6 29.14 17.67 -25.77
CA MET A 6 28.30 17.99 -24.62
C MET A 6 27.73 16.74 -23.96
N ASN A 7 28.24 16.55 -22.73
CA ASN A 7 27.71 15.87 -21.56
C ASN A 7 27.18 14.44 -21.68
N ALA A 8 28.06 13.53 -21.25
CA ALA A 8 27.67 12.41 -20.40
C ALA A 8 26.85 12.95 -19.22
N HIS A 9 25.52 12.82 -19.30
CA HIS A 9 24.70 12.83 -18.10
C HIS A 9 24.97 11.48 -17.43
N SER A 10 25.96 11.45 -16.53
CA SER A 10 26.14 10.35 -15.60
C SER A 10 24.86 10.25 -14.78
N VAL A 11 23.96 9.37 -15.21
CA VAL A 11 22.88 8.87 -14.39
C VAL A 11 23.60 8.21 -13.22
N LYS A 12 23.63 8.88 -12.08
CA LYS A 12 24.02 8.26 -10.81
C LYS A 12 23.03 7.13 -10.60
N GLU A 13 23.43 5.92 -10.99
CA GLU A 13 22.73 4.71 -10.62
C GLU A 13 22.58 4.74 -9.10
N ASP A 14 21.31 4.75 -8.69
CA ASP A 14 20.89 4.79 -7.30
C ASP A 14 21.27 3.43 -6.67
N GLU A 15 22.54 3.29 -6.26
CA GLU A 15 23.07 2.11 -5.55
C GLU A 15 22.24 1.76 -4.30
N SER A 16 21.46 2.72 -3.78
CA SER A 16 20.51 2.47 -2.68
C SER A 16 19.20 1.78 -3.09
N ALA A 17 18.83 1.77 -4.37
CA ALA A 17 17.68 1.00 -4.86
C ALA A 17 18.03 -0.49 -5.04
N SER A 18 19.26 -0.79 -5.48
CA SER A 18 19.74 -2.16 -5.73
C SER A 18 19.84 -2.98 -4.43
N GLY A 19 20.39 -2.40 -3.36
CA GLY A 19 20.47 -3.06 -2.05
C GLY A 19 19.10 -3.31 -1.40
N LEU A 20 18.12 -2.43 -1.65
CA LEU A 20 16.76 -2.58 -1.14
C LEU A 20 15.98 -3.63 -1.92
N SER A 21 16.22 -3.71 -3.25
CA SER A 21 15.62 -4.74 -4.10
C SER A 21 16.01 -6.14 -3.67
N SER A 22 17.27 -6.37 -3.25
CA SER A 22 17.72 -7.68 -2.76
C SER A 22 17.14 -8.06 -1.39
N TYR A 23 16.71 -7.10 -0.58
CA TYR A 23 16.21 -7.34 0.78
C TYR A 23 14.77 -7.89 0.79
N TYR A 24 14.03 -7.66 -0.29
CA TYR A 24 12.61 -8.02 -0.44
C TYR A 24 12.39 -9.12 -1.48
N ASN A 25 13.31 -10.07 -1.56
CA ASN A 25 13.23 -11.19 -2.50
C ASN A 25 12.30 -12.32 -2.05
N ASN A 26 11.88 -12.35 -0.77
CA ASN A 26 11.08 -13.46 -0.25
C ASN A 26 9.90 -12.94 0.58
N LYS A 27 8.75 -13.58 0.43
CA LYS A 27 7.50 -13.26 1.15
C LYS A 27 7.68 -13.00 2.65
N THR A 28 8.47 -13.84 3.35
CA THR A 28 8.72 -13.68 4.79
C THR A 28 9.40 -12.36 5.14
N THR A 29 10.35 -11.90 4.33
CA THR A 29 11.08 -10.65 4.60
C THR A 29 10.17 -9.44 4.39
N ILE A 30 9.28 -9.50 3.40
CA ILE A 30 8.26 -8.46 3.16
C ILE A 30 7.31 -8.35 4.34
N ILE A 31 6.78 -9.47 4.84
CA ILE A 31 5.83 -9.47 5.97
C ILE A 31 6.48 -8.86 7.22
N GLN A 32 7.73 -9.24 7.52
CA GLN A 32 8.45 -8.66 8.66
C GLN A 32 8.73 -7.17 8.50
N ALA A 33 9.02 -6.73 7.27
CA ALA A 33 9.31 -5.34 6.97
C ALA A 33 8.07 -4.45 6.94
N ALA A 34 6.86 -5.01 6.89
CA ALA A 34 5.59 -4.26 6.94
C ALA A 34 5.45 -3.38 8.18
N ARG A 35 6.25 -3.62 9.23
CA ARG A 35 6.39 -2.70 10.38
C ARG A 35 6.74 -1.27 9.98
N VAL A 36 7.40 -1.07 8.83
CA VAL A 36 7.75 0.26 8.28
C VAL A 36 6.51 1.14 8.07
N PHE A 37 5.35 0.53 7.85
CA PHE A 37 4.08 1.26 7.69
C PHE A 37 3.59 1.93 9.00
N ASN A 38 4.15 1.53 10.14
CA ASN A 38 3.83 2.06 11.46
C ASN A 38 4.99 2.88 12.06
N GLU A 39 6.07 3.13 11.31
CA GLU A 39 7.18 3.96 11.77
C GLU A 39 6.74 5.43 11.93
N SER A 40 7.27 6.10 12.95
CA SER A 40 7.14 7.54 13.14
C SER A 40 8.54 8.17 13.24
N PRO A 41 8.96 9.03 12.29
CA PRO A 41 8.21 9.47 11.10
C PRO A 41 8.16 8.41 9.99
N ILE A 42 7.06 8.38 9.23
CA ILE A 42 6.91 7.51 8.05
C ILE A 42 7.93 7.90 6.99
N SER A 43 8.64 6.93 6.43
CA SER A 43 9.54 7.13 5.28
C SER A 43 8.85 6.76 3.96
N PRO A 44 8.52 7.73 3.08
CA PRO A 44 7.81 7.45 1.83
C PRO A 44 8.61 6.55 0.89
N ARG A 45 9.93 6.74 0.84
CA ARG A 45 10.83 5.95 -0.01
C ARG A 45 10.81 4.48 0.38
N LYS A 46 10.95 4.16 1.68
CA LYS A 46 10.91 2.79 2.17
C LYS A 46 9.53 2.14 1.98
N CYS A 47 8.46 2.88 2.27
CA CYS A 47 7.10 2.38 2.12
C CYS A 47 6.78 2.08 0.64
N ARG A 48 7.14 2.97 -0.30
CA ARG A 48 6.96 2.72 -1.73
C ARG A 48 7.69 1.47 -2.19
N ALA A 49 8.96 1.33 -1.82
CA ALA A 49 9.74 0.14 -2.17
C ALA A 49 9.04 -1.13 -1.68
N LEU A 50 8.66 -1.18 -0.39
CA LEU A 50 7.97 -2.34 0.17
C LEU A 50 6.64 -2.64 -0.54
N LEU A 51 5.84 -1.62 -0.83
CA LEU A 51 4.58 -1.77 -1.58
C LEU A 51 4.81 -2.31 -2.98
N THR A 52 5.84 -1.83 -3.69
CA THR A 52 6.23 -2.36 -5.00
C THR A 52 6.56 -3.84 -4.90
N HIS A 53 7.34 -4.27 -3.91
CA HIS A 53 7.67 -5.68 -3.73
C HIS A 53 6.44 -6.56 -3.42
N ILE A 54 5.51 -6.08 -2.59
CA ILE A 54 4.24 -6.79 -2.33
C ILE A 54 3.50 -7.04 -3.65
N VAL A 55 3.35 -6.00 -4.46
CA VAL A 55 2.66 -6.06 -5.75
C VAL A 55 3.42 -6.98 -6.72
N CYS A 56 4.75 -6.88 -6.79
CA CYS A 56 5.57 -7.75 -7.63
C CYS A 56 5.44 -9.23 -7.26
N LEU A 57 5.40 -9.59 -5.97
CA LEU A 57 5.18 -10.98 -5.54
C LEU A 57 3.81 -11.50 -5.98
N LEU A 58 2.76 -10.69 -5.83
CA LEU A 58 1.42 -11.05 -6.29
C LEU A 58 1.38 -11.29 -7.80
N TYR A 59 2.03 -10.42 -8.59
CA TYR A 59 2.13 -10.62 -10.05
C TYR A 59 3.05 -11.77 -10.46
N ALA A 60 4.02 -12.15 -9.64
CA ALA A 60 4.84 -13.34 -9.85
C ALA A 60 4.09 -14.65 -9.53
N GLY A 61 2.85 -14.57 -9.06
CA GLY A 61 2.02 -15.71 -8.70
C GLY A 61 2.20 -16.19 -7.26
N GLU A 62 2.94 -15.44 -6.44
CA GLU A 62 3.09 -15.74 -5.02
C GLU A 62 1.92 -15.17 -4.22
N ASN A 63 1.30 -16.03 -3.40
CA ASN A 63 0.09 -15.68 -2.67
C ASN A 63 0.40 -15.41 -1.19
N PHE A 64 -0.16 -14.33 -0.66
CA PHE A 64 -0.30 -14.13 0.77
C PHE A 64 -1.49 -14.94 1.28
N ASN A 65 -1.36 -15.58 2.45
CA ASN A 65 -2.54 -16.14 3.09
C ASN A 65 -3.44 -15.00 3.58
N THR A 66 -4.68 -15.32 3.92
CA THR A 66 -5.69 -14.33 4.32
C THR A 66 -5.23 -13.44 5.47
N GLN A 67 -4.56 -13.99 6.49
CA GLN A 67 -4.07 -13.22 7.65
C GLN A 67 -2.95 -12.24 7.28
N GLU A 68 -2.01 -12.70 6.47
CA GLU A 68 -0.90 -11.89 5.95
C GLU A 68 -1.43 -10.76 5.06
N ALA A 69 -2.31 -11.09 4.11
CA ALA A 69 -2.92 -10.13 3.19
C ALA A 69 -3.69 -9.05 3.97
N THR A 70 -4.45 -9.46 4.98
CA THR A 70 -5.20 -8.55 5.86
C THR A 70 -4.29 -7.62 6.63
N THR A 71 -3.19 -8.14 7.19
CA THR A 71 -2.21 -7.33 7.93
C THR A 71 -1.53 -6.31 7.01
N LEU A 72 -1.11 -6.74 5.82
CA LEU A 72 -0.51 -5.86 4.81
C LEU A 72 -1.51 -4.80 4.33
N PHE A 73 -2.77 -5.18 4.13
CA PHE A 73 -3.85 -4.28 3.74
C PHE A 73 -4.07 -3.17 4.78
N PHE A 74 -4.20 -3.52 6.06
CA PHE A 74 -4.35 -2.53 7.13
C PHE A 74 -3.10 -1.66 7.31
N GLY A 75 -1.90 -2.24 7.18
CA GLY A 75 -0.67 -1.47 7.20
C GLY A 75 -0.60 -0.45 6.04
N ALA A 76 -0.93 -0.89 4.82
CA ALA A 76 -0.91 -0.04 3.63
C ALA A 76 -1.96 1.08 3.70
N THR A 77 -3.18 0.80 4.17
CA THR A 77 -4.25 1.82 4.28
C THR A 77 -3.89 2.96 5.24
N LYS A 78 -3.11 2.71 6.31
CA LYS A 78 -2.60 3.77 7.20
C LYS A 78 -1.73 4.80 6.47
N LEU A 79 -1.07 4.41 5.37
CA LEU A 79 -0.21 5.31 4.60
C LEU A 79 -0.99 6.33 3.78
N LEU A 80 -2.31 6.14 3.59
CA LEU A 80 -3.16 7.08 2.83
C LEU A 80 -3.22 8.48 3.46
N GLN A 81 -2.94 8.60 4.76
CA GLN A 81 -2.87 9.89 5.46
C GLN A 81 -1.64 10.73 5.08
N HIS A 82 -0.65 10.13 4.40
CA HIS A 82 0.59 10.82 4.03
C HIS A 82 0.41 11.72 2.78
N LYS A 83 1.12 12.85 2.72
CA LYS A 83 0.96 13.87 1.65
C LYS A 83 1.69 13.55 0.33
N ASP A 84 2.63 12.61 0.35
CA ASP A 84 3.41 12.22 -0.85
C ASP A 84 2.52 11.51 -1.89
N ALA A 85 2.38 12.12 -3.07
CA ALA A 85 1.48 11.63 -4.12
C ALA A 85 1.89 10.25 -4.66
N ALA A 86 3.19 10.03 -4.88
CA ALA A 86 3.70 8.76 -5.40
C ALA A 86 3.49 7.60 -4.40
N LEU A 87 3.60 7.87 -3.09
CA LEU A 87 3.29 6.90 -2.04
C LEU A 87 1.81 6.53 -2.08
N ARG A 88 0.93 7.53 -2.18
CA ARG A 88 -0.52 7.26 -2.26
C ARG A 88 -0.87 6.42 -3.49
N GLN A 89 -0.27 6.69 -4.65
CA GLN A 89 -0.45 5.87 -5.85
C GLN A 89 -0.02 4.41 -5.64
N ALA A 90 1.13 4.18 -5.02
CA ALA A 90 1.61 2.84 -4.69
C ALA A 90 0.67 2.12 -3.70
N VAL A 91 0.13 2.85 -2.72
CA VAL A 91 -0.84 2.30 -1.76
C VAL A 91 -2.12 1.85 -2.46
N TYR A 92 -2.69 2.66 -3.34
CA TYR A 92 -3.92 2.29 -4.07
C TYR A 92 -3.75 0.99 -4.88
N LEU A 93 -2.60 0.82 -5.52
CA LEU A 93 -2.31 -0.41 -6.25
C LEU A 93 -2.20 -1.60 -5.29
N ALA A 94 -1.42 -1.47 -4.21
CA ALA A 94 -1.24 -2.56 -3.25
C ALA A 94 -2.54 -2.98 -2.55
N ILE A 95 -3.36 -2.03 -2.10
CA ILE A 95 -4.63 -2.38 -1.43
C ILE A 95 -5.62 -3.04 -2.39
N LYS A 96 -5.63 -2.65 -3.68
CA LYS A 96 -6.46 -3.29 -4.70
C LYS A 96 -6.10 -4.76 -4.87
N GLU A 97 -4.81 -5.06 -5.00
CA GLU A 97 -4.35 -6.44 -5.20
C GLU A 97 -4.45 -7.28 -3.91
N LEU A 98 -4.29 -6.67 -2.72
CA LEU A 98 -4.46 -7.38 -1.45
C LEU A 98 -5.93 -7.66 -1.10
N ALA A 99 -6.86 -6.81 -1.56
CA ALA A 99 -8.30 -6.91 -1.23
C ALA A 99 -8.95 -8.19 -1.77
N THR A 100 -8.38 -8.83 -2.80
CA THR A 100 -8.89 -10.11 -3.32
C THR A 100 -8.70 -11.27 -2.35
N THR A 101 -7.81 -11.13 -1.37
CA THR A 101 -7.42 -12.20 -0.45
C THR A 101 -7.56 -11.79 1.02
N ALA A 102 -7.47 -10.50 1.32
CA ALA A 102 -7.64 -9.98 2.68
C ALA A 102 -9.08 -10.16 3.19
N GLU A 103 -9.22 -10.62 4.42
CA GLU A 103 -10.47 -10.56 5.17
C GLU A 103 -10.70 -9.13 5.62
N SER A 104 -11.41 -8.34 4.81
CA SER A 104 -11.68 -6.95 5.17
C SER A 104 -13.08 -6.47 4.78
N VAL A 105 -14.07 -7.34 4.98
CA VAL A 105 -15.45 -6.89 5.21
C VAL A 105 -15.67 -6.61 6.70
N ILE A 106 -15.11 -7.41 7.62
CA ILE A 106 -15.47 -7.35 9.06
C ILE A 106 -14.88 -6.12 9.79
N MET A 107 -13.65 -5.71 9.48
CA MET A 107 -13.04 -4.52 10.11
C MET A 107 -13.56 -3.20 9.49
N LEU A 108 -13.90 -3.23 8.21
CA LEU A 108 -14.60 -2.14 7.52
C LEU A 108 -16.06 -2.03 8.00
N THR A 109 -16.74 -3.14 8.22
CA THR A 109 -18.09 -3.18 8.82
C THR A 109 -18.07 -2.59 10.23
N SER A 110 -17.11 -2.99 11.09
CA SER A 110 -17.02 -2.44 12.45
C SER A 110 -16.52 -0.99 12.52
N SER A 111 -15.71 -0.55 11.55
CA SER A 111 -15.30 0.86 11.42
C SER A 111 -16.43 1.74 10.87
N ILE A 112 -17.19 1.25 9.89
CA ILE A 112 -18.32 1.96 9.28
C ILE A 112 -19.56 1.94 10.20
N GLN A 113 -19.77 0.88 10.99
CA GLN A 113 -20.86 0.83 11.97
C GLN A 113 -20.82 2.00 12.94
N LYS A 114 -19.63 2.50 13.29
CA LYS A 114 -19.47 3.68 14.16
C LYS A 114 -20.06 4.94 13.54
N ASP A 115 -19.92 5.10 12.23
CA ASP A 115 -20.41 6.28 11.49
C ASP A 115 -21.90 6.19 11.13
N ILE A 116 -22.52 5.02 11.30
CA ILE A 116 -23.96 4.78 11.07
C ILE A 116 -24.78 4.92 12.37
N GLN A 117 -24.14 4.99 13.54
CA GLN A 117 -24.83 5.10 14.83
C GLN A 117 -25.68 6.39 14.92
N PRO A 118 -26.76 6.39 15.73
CA PRO A 118 -27.65 7.54 15.90
C PRO A 118 -26.91 8.82 16.31
N ASN A 119 -25.77 8.68 16.99
CA ASN A 119 -24.96 9.76 17.56
C ASN A 119 -23.84 10.25 16.61
N ALA A 120 -23.59 9.58 15.48
CA ALA A 120 -22.60 9.99 14.50
C ALA A 120 -23.12 11.14 13.63
N GLU A 121 -22.23 12.03 13.18
CA GLU A 121 -22.61 13.15 12.32
C GLU A 121 -23.31 12.67 11.04
N VAL A 122 -24.52 13.20 10.81
CA VAL A 122 -25.42 12.76 9.74
C VAL A 122 -24.77 12.88 8.35
N ILE A 123 -23.80 13.78 8.21
CA ILE A 123 -23.12 14.07 6.94
C ILE A 123 -22.28 12.89 6.43
N TYR A 124 -21.77 12.04 7.32
CA TYR A 124 -20.90 10.91 6.95
C TYR A 124 -21.68 9.63 6.63
N ARG A 125 -22.95 9.55 7.05
CA ARG A 125 -23.79 8.35 6.89
C ARG A 125 -24.00 7.91 5.44
N PRO A 126 -24.32 8.80 4.47
CA PRO A 126 -24.57 8.36 3.09
C PRO A 126 -23.32 7.78 2.41
N SER A 127 -22.15 8.35 2.70
CA SER A 127 -20.87 7.89 2.17
C SER A 127 -20.44 6.56 2.80
N ALA A 128 -20.64 6.42 4.11
CA ALA A 128 -20.46 5.17 4.86
C ALA A 128 -21.33 4.02 4.30
N ILE A 129 -22.61 4.30 4.02
CA ILE A 129 -23.54 3.31 3.47
C ILE A 129 -23.14 2.89 2.05
N ARG A 130 -22.75 3.82 1.18
CA ARG A 130 -22.30 3.49 -0.18
C ARG A 130 -21.05 2.61 -0.17
N ALA A 131 -20.08 2.94 0.68
CA ALA A 131 -18.87 2.12 0.84
C ALA A 131 -19.21 0.69 1.31
N LEU A 132 -20.18 0.52 2.23
CA LEU A 132 -20.67 -0.81 2.61
C LEU A 132 -21.32 -1.54 1.44
N CYS A 133 -22.16 -0.88 0.65
CA CYS A 133 -22.83 -1.50 -0.49
C CYS A 133 -21.83 -1.98 -1.54
N ASP A 134 -20.85 -1.16 -1.91
CA ASP A 134 -19.83 -1.54 -2.91
C ASP A 134 -18.98 -2.73 -2.43
N ILE A 135 -18.71 -2.82 -1.13
CA ILE A 135 -17.94 -3.92 -0.55
C ILE A 135 -18.75 -5.22 -0.49
N ILE A 136 -20.06 -5.15 -0.26
CA ILE A 136 -20.95 -6.31 -0.23
C ILE A 136 -21.20 -6.83 -1.66
N ASP A 137 -21.26 -5.94 -2.65
CA ASP A 137 -21.59 -6.26 -4.05
C ASP A 137 -20.39 -6.76 -4.88
N VAL A 138 -19.15 -6.52 -4.44
CA VAL A 138 -17.93 -7.08 -5.05
C VAL A 138 -17.74 -8.59 -4.75
N ARG A 139 -18.77 -9.27 -4.24
CA ARG A 139 -18.73 -10.69 -3.90
C ARG A 139 -19.48 -11.57 -4.91
#